data_AF-A0A0F9FP41-F1
#
_entry.id   AF-A0A0F9FP41-F1
#
_cell.length_a   1.000
_cell.length_b   1.000
_cell.length_c   1.000
_cell.angle_alpha   90.00
_cell.angle_beta   90.00
_cell.angle_gamma   90.00
#
_symmetry.space_group_name_H-M   'P 1'
#
loop_
_entity.id
_entity.type
_entity.pdbx_description
1 polymer ?
#
loop_
_entity_poly.entity_id
_entity_poly.type
_entity_poly.pdbx_seq_one_letter_code
_entity_poly.pdbx_strand_id
1 'polypeptide(L)'
;FFSHTGFYIIGGIAIISLATGTILYIINQEKFTKAHGLLAGTSLILTTINIITVIQPTASVLPILLQPTMFLQLLHIILGVIGYSAGIIAFLAGLSGHRSRIYGFIALGCWTFNYIQGLLSIFLGVGL
;
A
#
# COMPACT_ATOMS: atom_id res chain seq x y z
N PHE A 1 13.10 -0.38 -19.51
CA PHE A 1 11.95 -0.88 -20.31
C PHE A 1 11.18 -1.98 -19.57
N PHE A 2 11.86 -2.90 -18.87
CA PHE A 2 11.37 -3.40 -17.57
C PHE A 2 11.35 -2.19 -16.59
N SER A 3 10.42 -1.94 -15.67
CA SER A 3 9.36 -2.77 -15.09
C SER A 3 8.30 -1.92 -14.36
N HIS A 4 7.97 -0.70 -14.84
CA HIS A 4 6.98 0.14 -14.14
C HIS A 4 5.62 -0.58 -14.01
N THR A 5 5.14 -1.21 -15.08
CA THR A 5 3.86 -1.92 -15.12
C THR A 5 3.70 -3.01 -14.06
N GLY A 6 4.75 -3.77 -13.75
CA GLY A 6 4.69 -4.83 -12.73
C GLY A 6 4.43 -4.29 -11.32
N PHE A 7 5.09 -3.19 -10.94
CA PHE A 7 4.93 -2.56 -9.64
C PHE A 7 3.51 -1.99 -9.45
N TYR A 8 2.96 -1.34 -10.48
CA TYR A 8 1.60 -0.81 -10.40
C TYR A 8 0.54 -1.91 -10.39
N ILE A 9 0.73 -2.98 -11.16
CA ILE A 9 -0.23 -4.09 -11.14
C ILE A 9 -0.25 -4.74 -9.76
N ILE A 10 0.92 -5.02 -9.15
CA ILE A 10 1.00 -5.61 -7.81
C ILE A 10 0.42 -4.65 -6.75
N GLY A 11 0.80 -3.37 -6.79
CA GLY A 11 0.29 -2.36 -5.86
C GLY A 11 -1.23 -2.15 -5.98
N GLY A 12 -1.76 -2.14 -7.20
CA GLY A 12 -3.20 -2.02 -7.46
C GLY A 12 -3.97 -3.23 -6.95
N ILE A 13 -3.48 -4.44 -7.18
CA ILE A 13 -4.10 -5.68 -6.67
C ILE A 13 -4.08 -5.70 -5.14
N ALA A 14 -3.00 -5.25 -4.50
CA ALA A 14 -2.94 -5.12 -3.05
C ALA A 14 -4.05 -4.20 -2.52
N ILE A 15 -4.18 -2.99 -3.09
CA ILE A 15 -5.22 -2.04 -2.72
C ILE A 15 -6.62 -2.62 -2.91
N ILE A 16 -6.89 -3.29 -4.03
CA ILE A 16 -8.19 -3.92 -4.29
C ILE A 16 -8.48 -5.03 -3.28
N SER A 17 -7.48 -5.84 -2.92
CA SER A 17 -7.62 -6.89 -1.91
C SER A 17 -8.00 -6.30 -0.56
N LEU A 18 -7.28 -5.28 -0.09
CA LEU A 18 -7.58 -4.61 1.19
C LEU A 18 -8.92 -3.88 1.15
N ALA A 19 -9.25 -3.20 0.05
CA ALA A 19 -10.53 -2.53 -0.13
C ALA A 19 -11.69 -3.52 -0.05
N THR A 20 -11.59 -4.64 -0.78
CA THR A 20 -12.59 -5.70 -0.77
C THR A 20 -12.78 -6.27 0.64
N GLY A 21 -11.68 -6.58 1.34
CA GLY A 21 -11.74 -7.06 2.72
C GLY A 21 -12.38 -6.05 3.67
N THR A 22 -12.12 -4.75 3.48
CA THR A 22 -12.69 -3.68 4.30
C THR A 22 -14.17 -3.46 3.98
N ILE A 23 -14.59 -3.52 2.71
CA ILE A 23 -16.00 -3.39 2.30
C ILE A 23 -16.83 -4.55 2.82
N LEU A 24 -16.36 -5.80 2.65
CA LEU A 24 -17.05 -6.99 3.16
C LEU A 24 -17.23 -6.90 4.69
N TYR A 25 -16.20 -6.43 5.39
CA TYR A 25 -16.26 -6.18 6.83
C TYR A 25 -17.35 -5.16 7.20
N ILE A 26 -17.50 -4.07 6.45
CA ILE A 26 -18.55 -3.06 6.70
C ILE A 26 -19.95 -3.67 6.53
N ILE A 27 -20.14 -4.51 5.52
CA ILE A 27 -21.45 -5.14 5.25
C ILE A 27 -21.87 -6.04 6.40
N ASN A 28 -20.97 -6.90 6.90
CA ASN A 28 -21.26 -7.75 8.05
C ASN A 28 -19.98 -8.11 8.83
N GLN A 29 -19.75 -7.38 9.92
CA GLN A 29 -18.57 -7.57 10.76
C GLN A 29 -18.53 -8.97 11.37
N GLU A 30 -19.66 -9.49 11.86
CA GLU A 30 -19.68 -10.79 12.55
C GLU A 30 -19.25 -11.94 11.64
N LYS A 31 -19.69 -11.88 10.38
CA LYS A 31 -19.39 -12.91 9.37
C LYS A 31 -18.01 -12.72 8.76
N PHE A 32 -17.58 -11.48 8.53
CA PHE A 32 -16.43 -11.20 7.67
C PHE A 32 -15.15 -10.72 8.39
N THR A 33 -15.08 -10.68 9.73
CA THR A 33 -13.83 -10.32 10.44
C THR A 33 -12.62 -11.17 10.02
N LYS A 34 -12.78 -12.49 9.94
CA LYS A 34 -11.68 -13.38 9.52
C LYS A 34 -11.32 -13.19 8.04
N ALA A 35 -12.31 -12.96 7.19
CA ALA A 35 -12.10 -12.68 5.77
C ALA A 35 -11.36 -11.35 5.57
N HIS A 36 -11.70 -10.32 6.37
CA HIS A 36 -10.96 -9.06 6.44
C HIS A 36 -9.49 -9.28 6.79
N GLY A 37 -9.23 -10.05 7.85
CA GLY A 37 -7.86 -10.42 8.23
C GLY A 37 -7.10 -11.10 7.09
N LEU A 38 -7.68 -12.11 6.44
CA LEU A 38 -7.04 -12.81 5.32
C LEU A 38 -6.75 -11.89 4.13
N LEU A 39 -7.71 -11.05 3.74
CA LEU A 39 -7.55 -10.12 2.62
C LEU A 39 -6.58 -8.97 2.94
N ALA A 40 -6.55 -8.51 4.19
CA ALA A 40 -5.55 -7.56 4.68
C ALA A 40 -4.15 -8.20 4.71
N GLY A 41 -4.04 -9.46 5.11
CA GLY A 41 -2.78 -10.22 5.08
C GLY A 41 -2.27 -10.44 3.66
N THR A 42 -3.16 -10.80 2.73
CA THR A 42 -2.82 -10.96 1.31
C THR A 42 -2.34 -9.62 0.74
N SER A 43 -3.03 -8.53 1.07
CA SER A 43 -2.60 -7.19 0.68
C SER A 43 -1.25 -6.80 1.29
N LEU A 44 -0.98 -7.13 2.55
CA LEU A 44 0.32 -6.89 3.17
C LEU A 44 1.43 -7.58 2.40
N ILE A 45 1.28 -8.87 2.11
CA ILE A 45 2.28 -9.67 1.38
C ILE A 45 2.56 -9.03 0.01
N LEU A 46 1.51 -8.67 -0.73
CA LEU A 46 1.64 -8.01 -2.03
C LEU A 46 2.33 -6.65 -1.91
N THR A 47 2.01 -5.85 -0.90
CA THR A 47 2.69 -4.58 -0.62
C THR A 47 4.16 -4.80 -0.26
N THR A 48 4.50 -5.81 0.54
CA THR A 48 5.89 -6.16 0.87
C THR A 48 6.68 -6.53 -0.38
N ILE A 49 6.10 -7.38 -1.24
CA ILE A 49 6.70 -7.74 -2.53
C ILE A 49 6.92 -6.46 -3.36
N ASN A 50 5.91 -5.60 -3.45
CA ASN A 50 6.01 -4.34 -4.18
C ASN A 50 7.18 -3.48 -3.67
N ILE A 51 7.31 -3.31 -2.35
CA ILE A 51 8.42 -2.54 -1.74
C ILE A 51 9.79 -3.13 -2.11
N ILE A 52 9.99 -4.44 -1.92
CA ILE A 52 11.27 -5.12 -2.23
C ILE A 52 11.65 -4.89 -3.68
N THR A 53 10.66 -4.98 -4.58
CA THR A 53 10.91 -4.91 -6.00
C THR A 53 11.16 -3.47 -6.50
N VAL A 54 10.66 -2.45 -5.79
CA VAL A 54 10.86 -1.02 -6.13
C VAL A 54 12.15 -0.44 -5.51
N ILE A 55 12.66 -1.01 -4.40
CA ILE A 55 13.84 -0.49 -3.68
C ILE A 55 15.08 -0.34 -4.59
N GLN A 56 15.42 -1.35 -5.38
CA GLN A 56 16.64 -1.31 -6.21
C GLN A 56 16.56 -0.26 -7.32
N PRO A 57 15.47 -0.19 -8.12
CA PRO A 57 15.28 0.89 -9.07
C PRO A 57 15.37 2.27 -8.43
N THR A 58 14.69 2.49 -7.30
CA THR A 58 14.68 3.80 -6.63
C THR A 58 16.06 4.23 -6.12
N ALA A 59 16.88 3.30 -5.61
CA ALA A 59 18.23 3.61 -5.14
C ALA A 59 19.16 4.10 -6.26
N SER A 60 18.98 3.60 -7.49
CA SER A 60 19.83 3.96 -8.63
C SER A 60 19.62 5.38 -9.16
N VAL A 61 18.44 5.98 -8.94
CA VAL A 61 18.08 7.32 -9.42
C VAL A 61 18.07 8.39 -8.30
N LEU A 62 18.27 7.96 -7.05
CA LEU A 62 18.32 8.84 -5.87
C LEU A 62 19.36 9.99 -5.96
N PRO A 63 20.55 9.84 -6.58
CA PRO A 63 21.53 10.93 -6.67
C PRO A 63 21.14 12.05 -7.64
N ILE A 64 20.24 11.79 -8.59
CA ILE A 64 19.90 12.70 -9.69
C ILE A 64 18.74 13.64 -9.31
N LEU A 65 17.98 13.30 -8.25
CA LEU A 65 16.71 13.95 -7.87
C LEU A 65 16.80 14.86 -6.64
N LEU A 66 17.93 15.56 -6.41
CA LEU A 66 18.09 16.56 -5.34
C LEU A 66 17.39 17.90 -5.66
N GLN A 67 16.10 17.83 -6.02
CA GLN A 67 15.26 18.95 -6.46
C GLN A 67 13.85 18.83 -5.82
N PRO A 68 12.92 19.82 -5.97
CA PRO A 68 11.70 20.05 -5.15
C PRO A 68 10.75 18.88 -4.82
N THR A 69 10.99 17.67 -5.34
CA THR A 69 10.27 16.43 -5.04
C THR A 69 10.60 15.80 -3.68
N MET A 70 11.63 16.26 -2.98
CA MET A 70 12.04 15.76 -1.65
C MET A 70 10.89 15.70 -0.64
N PHE A 71 10.00 16.70 -0.64
CA PHE A 71 8.84 16.71 0.25
C PHE A 71 7.85 15.56 -0.06
N LEU A 72 7.57 15.35 -1.35
CA LEU A 72 6.68 14.26 -1.78
C LEU A 72 7.30 12.89 -1.48
N GLN A 73 8.61 12.76 -1.61
CA GLN A 73 9.33 11.52 -1.30
C GLN A 73 9.33 11.21 0.19
N LEU A 74 9.55 12.22 1.04
CA LEU A 74 9.43 12.10 2.49
C LEU A 74 8.00 11.74 2.91
N LEU A 75 6.99 12.40 2.33
CA LEU A 75 5.59 12.09 2.56
C LEU A 75 5.26 10.64 2.19
N HIS A 76 5.76 10.15 1.04
CA HIS A 76 5.58 8.78 0.60
C HIS A 76 6.15 7.77 1.60
N ILE A 77 7.34 8.04 2.14
CA ILE A 77 7.98 7.18 3.15
C ILE A 77 7.16 7.18 4.44
N ILE A 78 6.75 8.36 4.93
CA ILE A 78 5.96 8.48 6.16
C ILE A 78 4.63 7.74 6.02
N LEU A 79 3.89 7.98 4.94
CA LEU A 79 2.65 7.27 4.64
C LEU A 79 2.89 5.78 4.43
N GLY A 80 4.02 5.40 3.84
CA GLY A 80 4.43 4.01 3.69
C GLY A 80 4.56 3.31 5.05
N VAL A 81 5.30 3.91 6.00
CA VAL A 81 5.51 3.36 7.34
C VAL A 81 4.20 3.30 8.14
N ILE A 82 3.42 4.37 8.12
CA ILE A 82 2.12 4.43 8.82
C ILE A 82 1.17 3.38 8.24
N GLY A 83 1.05 3.33 6.92
CA GLY A 83 0.19 2.38 6.22
C GLY A 83 0.61 0.93 6.44
N TYR A 84 1.91 0.65 6.43
CA TYR A 84 2.44 -0.69 6.68
C TYR A 84 2.16 -1.16 8.12
N SER A 85 2.38 -0.27 9.10
CA SER A 85 2.07 -0.55 10.51
C SER A 85 0.57 -0.78 10.72
N ALA A 86 -0.27 0.08 10.15
CA ALA A 86 -1.72 -0.09 10.18
C ALA A 86 -2.17 -1.39 9.49
N GLY A 87 -1.54 -1.76 8.38
CA GLY A 87 -1.81 -3.01 7.68
C GLY A 87 -1.55 -4.23 8.57
N ILE A 88 -0.39 -4.28 9.24
CA ILE A 88 -0.05 -5.35 10.20
C ILE A 88 -1.10 -5.45 11.30
N ILE A 89 -1.50 -4.32 11.88
CA ILE A 89 -2.52 -4.30 12.93
C ILE A 89 -3.87 -4.78 12.38
N ALA A 90 -4.28 -4.36 11.18
CA ALA A 90 -5.53 -4.79 10.54
C ALA A 90 -5.55 -6.30 10.28
N PHE A 91 -4.42 -6.86 9.81
CA PHE A 91 -4.24 -8.30 9.63
C PHE A 91 -4.38 -9.07 10.94
N LEU A 92 -3.64 -8.67 11.97
CA LEU A 92 -3.65 -9.34 13.29
C LEU A 92 -5.02 -9.19 13.97
N ALA A 93 -5.65 -8.03 13.90
CA ALA A 93 -6.99 -7.79 14.42
C ALA A 93 -8.02 -8.68 13.72
N GLY A 94 -7.99 -8.76 12.39
CA GLY A 94 -8.90 -9.62 11.63
C GLY A 94 -8.72 -11.11 11.93
N LEU A 95 -7.47 -11.59 12.06
CA LEU A 95 -7.20 -12.99 12.41
C LEU A 95 -7.57 -13.35 13.85
N SER A 96 -7.34 -12.44 14.80
CA SER A 96 -7.74 -12.62 16.20
C SER A 96 -9.26 -12.53 16.42
N GLY A 97 -10.03 -12.17 15.38
CA GLY A 97 -11.47 -11.93 15.50
C GLY A 97 -11.80 -10.59 16.16
N HIS A 98 -10.80 -9.73 16.38
CA HIS A 98 -11.01 -8.39 16.91
C HIS A 98 -11.66 -7.50 15.85
N ARG A 99 -12.81 -6.95 16.22
CA ARG A 99 -13.71 -6.19 15.33
C ARG A 99 -13.25 -4.73 15.18
N SER A 100 -12.07 -4.51 14.60
CA SER A 100 -11.53 -3.17 14.36
C SER A 100 -11.31 -2.89 12.87
N ARG A 101 -12.01 -1.86 12.37
CA ARG A 101 -11.94 -1.41 10.96
C ARG A 101 -10.95 -0.28 10.71
N ILE A 102 -10.57 0.46 11.75
CA ILE A 102 -9.87 1.73 11.60
C ILE A 102 -8.50 1.55 10.95
N TYR A 103 -7.79 0.48 11.32
CA TYR A 103 -6.47 0.16 10.79
C TYR A 103 -6.51 -0.23 9.31
N GLY A 104 -7.56 -0.95 8.88
CA GLY A 104 -7.78 -1.28 7.47
C GLY A 104 -7.97 -0.01 6.62
N PHE A 105 -8.74 0.96 7.11
CA PHE A 105 -8.92 2.24 6.42
C PHE A 105 -7.66 3.11 6.38
N ILE A 106 -6.89 3.16 7.48
CA ILE A 106 -5.62 3.90 7.53
C ILE A 106 -4.64 3.31 6.50
N ALA A 107 -4.49 1.98 6.49
CA ALA A 107 -3.63 1.29 5.53
C ALA A 107 -4.09 1.54 4.08
N LEU A 108 -5.39 1.43 3.82
CA LEU A 108 -5.98 1.67 2.50
C LEU A 108 -5.72 3.09 2.01
N GLY A 109 -5.95 4.10 2.87
CA GLY A 109 -5.71 5.51 2.53
C GLY A 109 -4.24 5.79 2.22
N CYS A 110 -3.33 5.32 3.08
CA CYS A 110 -1.90 5.52 2.89
C CYS A 110 -1.38 4.86 1.60
N TRP A 111 -1.76 3.60 1.35
CA TRP A 111 -1.29 2.88 0.17
C TRP A 111 -1.93 3.40 -1.11
N THR A 112 -3.20 3.80 -1.09
CA THR A 112 -3.85 4.43 -2.24
C THR A 112 -3.21 5.76 -2.58
N PHE A 113 -2.90 6.59 -1.58
CA PHE A 113 -2.20 7.86 -1.80
C PHE A 113 -0.82 7.61 -2.43
N ASN A 114 -0.03 6.70 -1.86
CA ASN A 114 1.29 6.34 -2.38
C ASN A 114 1.23 5.78 -3.81
N TYR A 115 0.19 5.01 -4.12
CA TYR A 115 -0.04 4.48 -5.46
C TYR A 115 -0.38 5.58 -6.48
N ILE A 116 -1.29 6.50 -6.14
CA ILE A 116 -1.63 7.65 -6.98
C ILE A 116 -0.40 8.54 -7.17
N GLN A 117 0.36 8.80 -6.10
CA GLN A 117 1.59 9.57 -6.18
C GLN A 117 2.59 8.93 -7.16
N GLY A 118 2.78 7.61 -7.09
CA GLY A 118 3.63 6.88 -8.04
C GLY A 118 3.14 7.03 -9.49
N LEU A 119 1.83 6.87 -9.72
CA LEU A 119 1.24 7.05 -11.05
C LEU A 119 1.49 8.45 -11.60
N LEU A 120 1.29 9.50 -10.78
CA LEU A 120 1.52 10.89 -11.16
C LEU A 120 2.99 11.14 -11.54
N SER A 121 3.94 10.57 -10.80
CA SER A 121 5.37 10.70 -11.13
C SER A 121 5.73 10.13 -12.51
N ILE A 122 5.00 9.10 -12.96
CA ILE A 122 5.17 8.54 -14.32
C ILE A 122 4.54 9.44 -15.37
N PHE A 123 3.27 9.84 -15.17
CA PHE A 123 2.57 10.67 -16.16
C PHE A 123 3.23 12.04 -16.36
N LEU A 124 3.87 12.57 -15.32
CA LEU A 124 4.63 13.83 -15.37
C LEU A 124 6.06 13.67 -15.91
N GLY A 125 6.48 12.45 -16.29
CA GLY A 125 7.82 12.20 -16.85
C GLY A 125 8.97 12.40 -15.87
N VAL A 126 8.69 12.47 -14.56
CA VAL A 126 9.69 12.66 -13.49
C VAL A 126 10.31 11.32 -13.07
N GLY A 127 9.76 10.20 -13.54
CA GLY A 127 10.38 8.87 -13.44
C GLY A 127 11.39 8.64 -14.55
N LEU A 128 12.58 9.22 -14.41
CA LEU A 128 13.81 8.82 -15.11
C LEU A 128 14.76 8.18 -14.10
#